data_AF-A0A1M4IG02-F1
#
_entry.id   AF-A0A1M4IG02-F1
#
_cell.length_a   1.000
_cell.length_b   1.000
_cell.length_c   1.000
_cell.angle_alpha   90.00
_cell.angle_beta   90.00
_cell.angle_gamma   90.00
#
_symmetry.space_group_name_H-M   'P 1'
#
loop_
_entity.id
_entity.type
_entity.pdbx_description
1 polymer ?
#
loop_
_entity_poly.entity_id
_entity_poly.type
_entity_poly.pdbx_seq_one_letter_code
_entity_poly.pdbx_strand_id
1 'polypeptide(L)'
;MRFPRVVTRDGKVLGSLSPLAPATLEADRKAFVAFMKHLKQADPQRTVLMVQPENEPGTYGSVRDFSPLAQQAFDGPVPEALLQKLGKPPGSWAQVFGADADEFFHAWHIGHFIDQVAAAGKAEYPLPMYVNAALRGPFNPGQPGQYASGGATDNVLDVWKAAAPHIDLLAPDIYLPDYTPYITVLDRYARPDNPLFVAETGNRPEYARYLYAALGHDGIGWSTFGIDYSGYSNWPLGAKNVDEPTLAPFALGFKSVGMGMRAFAKAASEGKLHGTAEEPGQPLQELPLNARWSATISYGVPQFWFKGTPPGNPEPSGAALIAELGPDEFLVTGYHVRVTLHPASATTANMVYDRVEEGFYDGGQWQFQRNWNGDQTDYGVNFSDLPQVLKIKLATY
;
A
#
# COMPACT_ATOMS: atom_id res chain seq x y z
N MET A 1 0.81 -8.85 -38.56
CA MET A 1 0.05 -9.36 -37.40
C MET A 1 -0.72 -8.18 -36.80
N ARG A 2 -2.01 -8.31 -36.46
CA ARG A 2 -2.84 -7.17 -36.01
C ARG A 2 -2.50 -6.69 -34.59
N PHE A 3 -2.27 -7.62 -33.67
CA PHE A 3 -1.89 -7.35 -32.28
C PHE A 3 -0.53 -8.01 -32.02
N PRO A 4 0.59 -7.33 -32.34
CA PRO A 4 1.92 -7.91 -32.23
C PRO A 4 2.33 -8.08 -30.76
N ARG A 5 3.17 -9.09 -30.53
CA ARG A 5 3.74 -9.41 -29.23
C ARG A 5 5.18 -8.92 -29.16
N VAL A 6 5.69 -8.78 -27.94
CA VAL A 6 7.09 -8.49 -27.64
C VAL A 6 7.98 -9.53 -28.33
N VAL A 7 9.00 -9.04 -29.02
CA VAL A 7 10.07 -9.85 -29.61
C VAL A 7 11.33 -9.66 -28.77
N THR A 8 11.97 -10.75 -28.34
CA THR A 8 13.24 -10.70 -27.61
C THR A 8 14.39 -10.31 -28.55
N ARG A 9 15.55 -9.97 -27.97
CA ARG A 9 16.75 -9.59 -28.74
C ARG A 9 17.23 -10.68 -29.70
N ASP A 10 17.02 -11.95 -29.37
CA ASP A 10 17.32 -13.12 -30.21
C ASP A 10 16.19 -13.49 -31.19
N GLY A 11 15.12 -12.68 -31.27
CA GLY A 11 14.03 -12.84 -32.25
C GLY A 11 12.88 -13.76 -31.81
N LYS A 12 12.87 -14.23 -30.57
CA LYS A 12 11.77 -15.05 -30.03
C LYS A 12 10.57 -14.18 -29.68
N VAL A 13 9.37 -14.63 -30.04
CA VAL A 13 8.11 -13.97 -29.66
C VAL A 13 7.66 -14.42 -28.27
N LEU A 14 7.36 -13.48 -27.38
CA LEU A 14 6.85 -13.74 -26.02
C LEU A 14 5.33 -13.66 -25.94
N GLY A 15 4.74 -14.19 -24.88
CA GLY A 15 3.30 -14.12 -24.61
C GLY A 15 2.78 -12.74 -24.16
N SER A 16 3.59 -11.69 -24.23
CA SER A 16 3.26 -10.32 -23.82
C SER A 16 3.04 -9.43 -25.05
N LEU A 17 2.02 -8.56 -25.03
CA LEU A 17 1.71 -7.65 -26.13
C LEU A 17 2.70 -6.47 -26.16
N SER A 18 3.10 -6.03 -27.36
CA SER A 18 3.96 -4.85 -27.47
C SER A 18 3.14 -3.57 -27.19
N PRO A 19 3.60 -2.68 -26.30
CA PRO A 19 2.89 -1.43 -25.99
C PRO A 19 2.93 -0.41 -27.14
N LEU A 20 3.81 -0.62 -28.13
CA LEU A 20 3.95 0.27 -29.29
C LEU A 20 2.90 0.03 -30.37
N ALA A 21 2.04 -0.98 -30.23
CA ALA A 21 1.09 -1.37 -31.27
C ALA A 21 -0.18 -0.52 -31.24
N PRO A 22 -0.42 0.39 -32.22
CA PRO A 22 -1.59 1.27 -32.17
C PRO A 22 -2.90 0.49 -32.23
N ALA A 23 -2.95 -0.61 -33.00
CA ALA A 23 -4.15 -1.44 -33.09
C ALA A 23 -4.54 -2.05 -31.74
N THR A 24 -3.57 -2.45 -30.91
CA THR A 24 -3.80 -2.97 -29.56
C THR A 24 -4.38 -1.88 -28.67
N LEU A 25 -3.75 -0.71 -28.63
CA LEU A 25 -4.21 0.46 -27.87
C LEU A 25 -5.64 0.85 -28.24
N GLU A 26 -5.93 0.96 -29.53
CA GLU A 26 -7.24 1.36 -30.03
C GLU A 26 -8.34 0.35 -29.65
N ALA A 27 -8.02 -0.94 -29.70
CA ALA A 27 -8.97 -1.99 -29.34
C ALA A 27 -9.28 -1.98 -27.83
N ASP A 28 -8.24 -1.87 -27.01
CA ASP A 28 -8.36 -1.80 -25.55
C ASP A 28 -9.12 -0.55 -25.10
N ARG A 29 -8.63 0.63 -25.51
CA ARG A 29 -9.24 1.93 -25.22
C ARG A 29 -10.72 1.97 -25.59
N LYS A 30 -11.11 1.40 -26.73
CA LYS A 30 -12.52 1.33 -27.15
C LYS A 30 -13.36 0.50 -26.18
N ALA A 31 -12.85 -0.64 -25.72
CA ALA A 31 -13.53 -1.49 -24.76
C ALA A 31 -13.62 -0.81 -23.39
N PHE A 32 -12.52 -0.22 -22.91
CA PHE A 32 -12.48 0.48 -21.64
C PHE A 32 -13.43 1.70 -21.62
N VAL A 33 -13.47 2.49 -22.69
CA VAL A 33 -14.46 3.59 -22.85
C VAL A 33 -15.89 3.07 -22.77
N ALA A 34 -16.21 1.93 -23.41
CA ALA A 34 -17.54 1.34 -23.33
C ALA A 34 -17.89 0.89 -21.91
N PHE A 35 -16.93 0.30 -21.18
CA PHE A 35 -17.07 -0.05 -19.77
C PHE A 35 -17.33 1.18 -18.90
N MET A 36 -16.54 2.26 -19.04
CA MET A 36 -16.72 3.48 -18.25
C MET A 36 -18.05 4.19 -18.56
N LYS A 37 -18.52 4.17 -19.81
CA LYS A 37 -19.87 4.64 -20.19
C LYS A 37 -20.96 3.85 -19.48
N HIS A 38 -20.81 2.53 -19.44
CA HIS A 38 -21.76 1.66 -18.75
C HIS A 38 -21.78 1.96 -17.25
N LEU A 39 -20.61 2.04 -16.60
CA LEU A 39 -20.53 2.40 -15.17
C LEU A 39 -21.20 3.74 -14.86
N LYS A 40 -20.95 4.78 -15.67
CA LYS A 40 -21.61 6.08 -15.50
C LYS A 40 -23.14 5.99 -15.50
N GLN A 41 -23.70 5.12 -16.34
CA GLN A 41 -25.13 4.94 -16.48
C GLN A 41 -25.71 4.05 -15.37
N ALA A 42 -25.00 2.98 -15.02
CA ALA A 42 -25.47 1.93 -14.11
C ALA A 42 -25.16 2.21 -12.63
N ASP A 43 -24.16 3.05 -12.34
CA ASP A 43 -23.66 3.35 -10.99
C ASP A 43 -23.58 4.86 -10.69
N PRO A 44 -24.70 5.60 -10.78
CA PRO A 44 -24.72 7.03 -10.41
C PRO A 44 -24.42 7.27 -8.92
N GLN A 45 -24.62 6.25 -8.07
CA GLN A 45 -24.37 6.31 -6.62
C GLN A 45 -22.90 6.13 -6.22
N ARG A 46 -21.99 5.81 -7.16
CA ARG A 46 -20.56 5.52 -6.92
C ARG A 46 -20.35 4.36 -5.94
N THR A 47 -20.98 3.24 -6.22
CA THR A 47 -20.60 1.95 -5.62
C THR A 47 -19.18 1.58 -6.01
N VAL A 48 -18.78 1.81 -7.27
CA VAL A 48 -17.38 1.72 -7.73
C VAL A 48 -16.66 3.03 -7.37
N LEU A 49 -15.66 2.92 -6.49
CA LEU A 49 -14.89 4.07 -6.02
C LEU A 49 -13.61 4.33 -6.81
N MET A 50 -12.99 3.28 -7.34
CA MET A 50 -11.75 3.32 -8.12
C MET A 50 -11.76 2.22 -9.18
N VAL A 51 -10.95 2.37 -10.24
CA VAL A 51 -10.77 1.36 -11.29
C VAL A 51 -9.29 1.11 -11.51
N GLN A 52 -8.89 -0.14 -11.67
CA GLN A 52 -7.51 -0.51 -12.00
C GLN A 52 -7.38 -0.78 -13.51
N PRO A 53 -6.92 0.18 -14.34
CA PRO A 53 -6.54 -0.12 -15.71
C PRO A 53 -5.26 -0.96 -15.74
N GLU A 54 -5.48 -2.14 -16.29
CA GLU A 54 -4.62 -3.33 -16.36
C GLU A 54 -4.29 -3.99 -15.01
N ASN A 55 -3.58 -5.11 -15.08
CA ASN A 55 -3.15 -5.88 -13.93
C ASN A 55 -1.69 -6.32 -14.10
N GLU A 56 -0.82 -5.90 -13.18
CA GLU A 56 0.61 -6.21 -13.17
C GLU A 56 1.27 -6.08 -14.56
N PRO A 57 1.18 -4.92 -15.22
CA PRO A 57 1.72 -4.74 -16.56
C PRO A 57 3.24 -4.93 -16.56
N GLY A 58 3.77 -5.41 -17.68
CA GLY A 58 5.20 -5.65 -17.85
C GLY A 58 5.50 -6.89 -18.68
N THR A 59 6.77 -7.25 -18.76
CA THR A 59 7.23 -8.42 -19.50
C THR A 59 8.26 -9.24 -18.73
N TYR A 60 7.97 -10.53 -18.56
CA TYR A 60 8.97 -11.54 -18.18
C TYR A 60 9.66 -12.11 -19.43
N GLY A 61 10.95 -12.40 -19.32
CA GLY A 61 11.78 -12.99 -20.38
C GLY A 61 12.38 -11.97 -21.37
N SER A 62 12.06 -10.69 -21.25
CA SER A 62 12.75 -9.61 -21.96
C SER A 62 12.63 -8.28 -21.23
N VAL A 63 13.65 -7.42 -21.37
CA VAL A 63 13.65 -6.07 -20.81
C VAL A 63 12.70 -5.14 -21.57
N ARG A 64 12.53 -5.33 -22.89
CA ARG A 64 11.62 -4.56 -23.74
C ARG A 64 11.24 -5.33 -25.01
N ASP A 65 10.45 -4.71 -25.87
CA ASP A 65 10.29 -5.15 -27.26
C ASP A 65 11.52 -4.76 -28.11
N PHE A 66 12.11 -5.76 -28.79
CA PHE A 66 13.20 -5.63 -29.76
C PHE A 66 12.72 -5.83 -31.20
N SER A 67 11.41 -5.83 -31.45
CA SER A 67 10.86 -5.84 -32.80
C SER A 67 11.36 -4.63 -33.62
N PRO A 68 11.34 -4.69 -34.96
CA PRO A 68 11.74 -3.54 -35.79
C PRO A 68 10.95 -2.25 -35.48
N LEU A 69 9.67 -2.39 -35.13
CA LEU A 69 8.82 -1.26 -34.71
C LEU A 69 9.36 -0.62 -33.43
N ALA A 70 9.67 -1.42 -32.42
CA ALA A 70 10.19 -0.95 -31.15
C ALA A 70 11.61 -0.39 -31.27
N GLN A 71 12.46 -1.03 -32.08
CA GLN A 71 13.82 -0.56 -32.30
C GLN A 71 13.84 0.81 -33.00
N GLN A 72 12.97 1.04 -33.97
CA GLN A 72 12.84 2.35 -34.60
C GLN A 72 12.49 3.45 -33.58
N ALA A 73 11.57 3.18 -32.65
CA ALA A 73 11.22 4.11 -31.59
C ALA A 73 12.36 4.30 -30.57
N PHE A 74 13.09 3.24 -30.24
CA PHE A 74 14.23 3.25 -29.33
C PHE A 74 15.42 4.06 -29.86
N ASP A 75 15.67 3.99 -31.17
CA ASP A 75 16.72 4.78 -31.83
C ASP A 75 16.34 6.26 -31.98
N GLY A 76 15.05 6.57 -31.80
CA GLY A 76 14.48 7.92 -31.81
C GLY A 76 14.73 8.72 -30.52
N PRO A 77 14.28 9.99 -30.49
CA PRO A 77 14.44 10.85 -29.34
C PRO A 77 13.56 10.40 -28.17
N VAL A 78 14.05 10.61 -26.94
CA VAL A 78 13.25 10.48 -25.72
C VAL A 78 12.16 11.56 -25.71
N PRO A 79 10.91 11.24 -25.33
CA PRO A 79 9.84 12.23 -25.22
C PRO A 79 10.15 13.35 -24.24
N GLU A 80 9.84 14.58 -24.64
CA GLU A 80 10.14 15.81 -23.89
C GLU A 80 9.59 15.78 -22.45
N ALA A 81 8.39 15.22 -22.24
CA ALA A 81 7.80 15.12 -20.90
C ALA A 81 8.66 14.29 -19.94
N LEU A 82 9.28 13.20 -20.41
CA LEU A 82 10.18 12.38 -19.61
C LEU A 82 11.49 13.12 -19.32
N LEU A 83 12.04 13.81 -20.33
CA LEU A 83 13.24 14.62 -20.18
C LEU A 83 13.06 15.72 -19.14
N GLN A 84 11.92 16.42 -19.18
CA GLN A 84 11.57 17.47 -18.22
C GLN A 84 11.40 16.92 -16.80
N LYS A 85 10.67 15.81 -16.62
CA LYS A 85 10.49 15.18 -15.30
C LYS A 85 11.83 14.78 -14.68
N LEU A 86 12.76 14.25 -15.48
CA LEU A 86 14.05 13.72 -15.00
C LEU A 86 15.21 14.72 -15.09
N GLY A 87 14.98 15.94 -15.57
CA GLY A 87 16.01 16.97 -15.74
C GLY A 87 17.13 16.55 -16.69
N LYS A 88 16.80 15.87 -17.79
CA LYS A 88 17.76 15.32 -18.76
C LYS A 88 17.79 16.16 -20.05
N PRO A 89 18.96 16.30 -20.72
CA PRO A 89 19.03 16.95 -22.02
C PRO A 89 18.41 16.09 -23.14
N PRO A 90 17.97 16.70 -24.25
CA PRO A 90 17.48 15.96 -25.42
C PRO A 90 18.51 14.98 -25.99
N GLY A 91 18.04 13.80 -26.41
CA GLY A 91 18.86 12.75 -27.04
C GLY A 91 18.04 11.49 -27.29
N SER A 92 18.66 10.48 -27.90
CA SER A 92 18.04 9.15 -28.03
C SER A 92 18.02 8.39 -26.71
N TRP A 93 17.21 7.33 -26.61
CA TRP A 93 17.09 6.51 -25.39
C TRP A 93 18.45 6.02 -24.88
N ALA A 94 19.27 5.47 -25.78
CA ALA A 94 20.62 5.01 -25.45
C ALA A 94 21.55 6.14 -24.98
N GLN A 95 21.44 7.33 -25.57
CA GLN A 95 22.27 8.49 -25.21
C GLN A 95 21.89 9.06 -23.84
N VAL A 96 20.59 9.13 -23.53
CA VAL A 96 20.08 9.79 -22.33
C VAL A 96 20.16 8.88 -21.10
N PHE A 97 19.84 7.58 -21.27
CA PHE A 97 19.67 6.65 -20.14
C PHE A 97 20.73 5.55 -20.08
N GLY A 98 21.57 5.38 -21.11
CA GLY A 98 22.68 4.42 -21.08
C GLY A 98 22.22 3.00 -20.75
N ALA A 99 22.71 2.45 -19.64
CA ALA A 99 22.38 1.09 -19.19
C ALA A 99 20.89 0.89 -18.86
N ASP A 100 20.19 1.93 -18.41
CA ASP A 100 18.77 1.87 -18.03
C ASP A 100 17.84 2.08 -19.23
N ALA A 101 18.39 2.38 -20.42
CA ALA A 101 17.62 2.79 -21.59
C ALA A 101 16.56 1.76 -22.01
N ASP A 102 16.91 0.47 -22.03
CA ASP A 102 15.98 -0.57 -22.46
C ASP A 102 14.77 -0.67 -21.50
N GLU A 103 15.01 -0.63 -20.18
CA GLU A 103 13.95 -0.76 -19.17
C GLU A 103 13.09 0.51 -19.11
N PHE A 104 13.72 1.69 -19.11
CA PHE A 104 13.02 2.97 -19.10
C PHE A 104 12.18 3.16 -20.36
N PHE A 105 12.68 2.70 -21.51
CA PHE A 105 11.91 2.67 -22.76
C PHE A 105 10.64 1.83 -22.60
N HIS A 106 10.75 0.62 -22.05
CA HIS A 106 9.60 -0.25 -21.89
C HIS A 106 8.60 0.31 -20.87
N ALA A 107 9.09 0.78 -19.72
CA ALA A 107 8.27 1.41 -18.67
C ALA A 107 7.52 2.64 -19.21
N TRP A 108 8.20 3.50 -19.96
CA TRP A 108 7.56 4.66 -20.59
C TRP A 108 6.43 4.25 -21.53
N HIS A 109 6.68 3.30 -22.45
CA HIS A 109 5.68 2.94 -23.45
C HIS A 109 4.50 2.18 -22.86
N ILE A 110 4.71 1.35 -21.85
CA ILE A 110 3.63 0.71 -21.08
C ILE A 110 2.82 1.78 -20.33
N GLY A 111 3.48 2.65 -19.57
CA GLY A 111 2.81 3.72 -18.83
C GLY A 111 2.01 4.63 -19.76
N HIS A 112 2.58 5.02 -20.90
CA HIS A 112 1.91 5.87 -21.89
C HIS A 112 0.76 5.17 -22.62
N PHE A 113 0.83 3.86 -22.84
CA PHE A 113 -0.29 3.07 -23.35
C PHE A 113 -1.46 3.14 -22.36
N ILE A 114 -1.20 2.83 -21.09
CA ILE A 114 -2.21 2.77 -20.04
C ILE A 114 -2.77 4.16 -19.75
N ASP A 115 -1.95 5.22 -19.81
CA ASP A 115 -2.41 6.61 -19.70
C ASP A 115 -3.44 6.98 -20.74
N GLN A 116 -3.24 6.56 -22.00
CA GLN A 116 -4.19 6.84 -23.08
C GLN A 116 -5.51 6.09 -22.90
N VAL A 117 -5.48 4.88 -22.32
CA VAL A 117 -6.67 4.13 -21.92
C VAL A 117 -7.39 4.85 -20.76
N ALA A 118 -6.65 5.21 -19.72
CA ALA A 118 -7.16 5.91 -18.53
C ALA A 118 -7.75 7.28 -18.89
N ALA A 119 -7.05 8.09 -19.68
CA ALA A 119 -7.51 9.41 -20.12
C ALA A 119 -8.86 9.32 -20.87
N ALA A 120 -8.98 8.35 -21.79
CA ALA A 120 -10.23 8.13 -22.51
C ALA A 120 -11.36 7.63 -21.60
N GLY A 121 -11.06 6.76 -20.64
CA GLY A 121 -12.03 6.32 -19.64
C GLY A 121 -12.49 7.45 -18.72
N LYS A 122 -11.57 8.27 -18.21
CA LYS A 122 -11.87 9.44 -17.36
C LYS A 122 -12.68 10.50 -18.10
N ALA A 123 -12.49 10.66 -19.41
CA ALA A 123 -13.31 11.55 -20.23
C ALA A 123 -14.80 11.15 -20.23
N GLU A 124 -15.10 9.86 -20.05
CA GLU A 124 -16.47 9.38 -19.91
C GLU A 124 -16.95 9.48 -18.45
N TYR A 125 -16.19 8.91 -17.52
CA TYR A 125 -16.50 8.90 -16.09
C TYR A 125 -15.24 9.04 -15.25
N PRO A 126 -14.98 10.22 -14.63
CA PRO A 126 -13.72 10.52 -13.97
C PRO A 126 -13.65 9.89 -12.56
N LEU A 127 -13.60 8.56 -12.49
CA LEU A 127 -13.22 7.83 -11.28
C LEU A 127 -11.69 7.90 -11.09
N PRO A 128 -11.19 7.86 -9.85
CA PRO A 128 -9.80 7.57 -9.60
C PRO A 128 -9.38 6.25 -10.25
N MET A 129 -8.20 6.24 -10.84
CA MET A 129 -7.61 5.11 -11.55
C MET A 129 -6.20 4.87 -11.05
N TYR A 130 -5.82 3.60 -10.93
CA TYR A 130 -4.50 3.21 -10.45
C TYR A 130 -3.92 2.03 -11.22
N VAL A 131 -2.62 1.86 -11.16
CA VAL A 131 -1.92 0.69 -11.72
C VAL A 131 -1.24 -0.04 -10.58
N ASN A 132 -1.41 -1.37 -10.53
CA ASN A 132 -0.71 -2.23 -9.59
C ASN A 132 0.64 -2.71 -10.16
N ALA A 133 1.58 -3.07 -9.29
CA ALA A 133 2.95 -3.40 -9.66
C ALA A 133 3.34 -4.80 -9.17
N ALA A 134 3.61 -5.70 -10.12
CA ALA A 134 4.38 -6.92 -9.87
C ALA A 134 5.79 -6.53 -9.42
N LEU A 135 6.06 -6.67 -8.12
CA LEU A 135 7.28 -6.16 -7.50
C LEU A 135 8.52 -6.93 -7.94
N ARG A 136 9.64 -6.21 -8.03
CA ARG A 136 10.98 -6.80 -7.97
C ARG A 136 11.44 -6.90 -6.53
N GLY A 137 12.41 -7.77 -6.24
CA GLY A 137 12.98 -7.88 -4.90
C GLY A 137 13.58 -6.53 -4.43
N PRO A 138 13.20 -6.00 -3.25
CA PRO A 138 13.60 -4.64 -2.88
C PRO A 138 15.11 -4.48 -2.66
N PHE A 139 15.80 -5.54 -2.20
CA PHE A 139 17.26 -5.52 -1.96
C PHE A 139 18.06 -6.28 -3.02
N ASN A 140 17.46 -7.30 -3.62
CA ASN A 140 18.07 -8.13 -4.65
C ASN A 140 17.10 -8.24 -5.84
N PRO A 141 17.00 -7.19 -6.67
CA PRO A 141 15.95 -7.09 -7.69
C PRO A 141 16.13 -8.07 -8.85
N GLY A 142 17.34 -8.58 -9.08
CA GLY A 142 17.68 -9.30 -10.30
C GLY A 142 17.76 -8.36 -11.52
N GLN A 143 17.71 -8.94 -12.72
CA GLN A 143 17.75 -8.21 -13.98
C GLN A 143 16.33 -8.02 -14.55
N PRO A 144 16.04 -6.91 -15.25
CA PRO A 144 14.74 -6.72 -15.88
C PRO A 144 14.44 -7.85 -16.87
N GLY A 145 13.21 -8.38 -16.80
CA GLY A 145 12.80 -9.60 -17.48
C GLY A 145 12.89 -10.85 -16.59
N GLN A 146 13.67 -10.83 -15.51
CA GLN A 146 13.50 -11.79 -14.40
C GLN A 146 12.33 -11.38 -13.49
N TYR A 147 12.14 -10.08 -13.31
CA TYR A 147 10.89 -9.46 -12.87
C TYR A 147 10.12 -8.89 -14.07
N ALA A 148 8.88 -8.45 -13.85
CA ALA A 148 8.01 -7.86 -14.88
C ALA A 148 8.57 -6.51 -15.37
N SER A 149 9.49 -6.56 -16.34
CA SER A 149 10.15 -5.36 -16.86
C SER A 149 9.10 -4.40 -17.45
N GLY A 150 9.26 -3.10 -17.18
CA GLY A 150 8.34 -2.06 -17.63
C GLY A 150 7.09 -1.88 -16.77
N GLY A 151 6.81 -2.78 -15.83
CA GLY A 151 5.83 -2.52 -14.76
C GLY A 151 6.25 -1.35 -13.88
N ALA A 152 5.37 -0.91 -12.99
CA ALA A 152 5.63 0.23 -12.10
C ALA A 152 6.55 -0.13 -10.91
N THR A 153 7.69 -0.80 -11.17
CA THR A 153 8.68 -1.14 -10.14
C THR A 153 9.37 0.08 -9.56
N ASP A 154 9.98 -0.06 -8.38
CA ASP A 154 10.49 1.06 -7.59
C ASP A 154 11.52 1.95 -8.31
N ASN A 155 12.34 1.38 -9.21
CA ASN A 155 13.32 2.15 -10.01
C ASN A 155 12.71 2.98 -11.14
N VAL A 156 11.48 2.71 -11.56
CA VAL A 156 10.84 3.38 -12.71
C VAL A 156 9.60 4.17 -12.32
N LEU A 157 9.34 4.37 -11.03
CA LEU A 157 8.21 5.18 -10.55
C LEU A 157 8.22 6.59 -11.16
N ASP A 158 9.39 7.23 -11.29
CA ASP A 158 9.48 8.56 -11.90
C ASP A 158 9.19 8.54 -13.40
N VAL A 159 9.55 7.46 -14.10
CA VAL A 159 9.22 7.24 -15.51
C VAL A 159 7.70 7.11 -15.66
N TRP A 160 7.06 6.30 -14.81
CA TRP A 160 5.61 6.12 -14.79
C TRP A 160 4.87 7.41 -14.45
N LYS A 161 5.34 8.18 -13.47
CA LYS A 161 4.76 9.48 -13.11
C LYS A 161 4.87 10.51 -14.24
N ALA A 162 5.85 10.39 -15.14
CA ALA A 162 5.92 11.19 -16.36
C ALA A 162 5.02 10.66 -17.48
N ALA A 163 5.00 9.33 -17.65
CA ALA A 163 4.32 8.66 -18.76
C ALA A 163 2.79 8.65 -18.60
N ALA A 164 2.31 8.65 -17.36
CA ALA A 164 0.91 8.42 -17.02
C ALA A 164 0.30 9.48 -16.07
N PRO A 165 0.20 10.75 -16.49
CA PRO A 165 -0.38 11.82 -15.67
C PRO A 165 -1.87 11.63 -15.35
N HIS A 166 -2.60 10.76 -16.06
CA HIS A 166 -4.00 10.43 -15.78
C HIS A 166 -4.16 9.19 -14.87
N ILE A 167 -3.07 8.58 -14.41
CA ILE A 167 -3.08 7.56 -13.36
C ILE A 167 -2.83 8.23 -12.01
N ASP A 168 -3.77 8.10 -11.08
CA ASP A 168 -3.75 8.83 -9.81
C ASP A 168 -2.71 8.27 -8.84
N LEU A 169 -2.48 6.94 -8.85
CA LEU A 169 -1.46 6.29 -8.02
C LEU A 169 -0.91 5.00 -8.64
N LEU A 170 0.29 4.64 -8.20
CA LEU A 170 0.98 3.40 -8.48
C LEU A 170 0.97 2.57 -7.19
N ALA A 171 0.35 1.40 -7.23
CA ALA A 171 0.08 0.55 -6.07
C ALA A 171 1.00 -0.67 -6.05
N PRO A 172 1.67 -0.99 -4.93
CA PRO A 172 2.44 -2.22 -4.81
C PRO A 172 1.56 -3.43 -4.52
N ASP A 173 1.92 -4.58 -5.11
CA ASP A 173 1.37 -5.90 -4.78
C ASP A 173 2.38 -6.69 -3.93
N ILE A 174 2.12 -6.80 -2.62
CA ILE A 174 3.13 -7.19 -1.64
C ILE A 174 2.94 -8.65 -1.19
N TYR A 175 3.66 -9.56 -1.83
CA TYR A 175 3.73 -11.00 -1.47
C TYR A 175 5.05 -11.37 -0.76
N LEU A 176 5.60 -10.45 0.03
CA LEU A 176 6.83 -10.62 0.79
C LEU A 176 6.50 -10.73 2.29
N PRO A 177 6.47 -11.93 2.91
CA PRO A 177 5.97 -12.07 4.28
C PRO A 177 6.88 -11.44 5.35
N ASP A 178 8.17 -11.32 5.03
CA ASP A 178 9.20 -10.82 5.95
C ASP A 178 9.03 -9.31 6.20
N TYR A 179 9.27 -8.90 7.44
CA TYR A 179 9.07 -7.52 7.89
C TYR A 179 9.87 -6.50 7.08
N THR A 180 11.19 -6.63 7.01
CA THR A 180 12.04 -5.62 6.38
C THR A 180 11.70 -5.42 4.89
N PRO A 181 11.55 -6.48 4.06
CA PRO A 181 11.11 -6.30 2.68
C PRO A 181 9.73 -5.66 2.55
N TYR A 182 8.75 -6.02 3.40
CA TYR A 182 7.41 -5.44 3.35
C TYR A 182 7.43 -3.94 3.63
N ILE A 183 8.03 -3.53 4.74
CA ILE A 183 8.13 -2.12 5.14
C ILE A 183 8.90 -1.31 4.09
N THR A 184 9.99 -1.85 3.54
CA THR A 184 10.77 -1.19 2.48
C THR A 184 9.95 -0.91 1.23
N VAL A 185 8.98 -1.77 0.90
CA VAL A 185 8.06 -1.51 -0.21
C VAL A 185 7.09 -0.38 0.14
N LEU A 186 6.54 -0.37 1.37
CA LEU A 186 5.70 0.75 1.83
C LEU A 186 6.45 2.09 1.71
N ASP A 187 7.69 2.16 2.20
CA ASP A 187 8.55 3.34 2.14
C ASP A 187 8.79 3.84 0.70
N ARG A 188 8.95 2.93 -0.27
CA ARG A 188 9.25 3.28 -1.66
C ARG A 188 8.03 3.79 -2.41
N TYR A 189 6.85 3.28 -2.09
CA TYR A 189 5.61 3.62 -2.79
C TYR A 189 4.83 4.74 -2.10
N ALA A 190 5.01 4.96 -0.79
CA ALA A 190 4.49 6.13 -0.09
C ALA A 190 5.34 7.36 -0.42
N ARG A 191 4.89 8.19 -1.36
CA ARG A 191 5.61 9.39 -1.80
C ARG A 191 4.71 10.62 -1.79
N PRO A 192 5.26 11.84 -1.68
CA PRO A 192 4.47 13.06 -1.81
C PRO A 192 3.67 13.17 -3.13
N ASP A 193 4.14 12.51 -4.20
CA ASP A 193 3.47 12.44 -5.50
C ASP A 193 2.80 11.08 -5.77
N ASN A 194 2.72 10.18 -4.79
CA ASN A 194 2.10 8.86 -4.90
C ASN A 194 1.42 8.42 -3.59
N PRO A 195 0.08 8.57 -3.49
CA PRO A 195 -0.66 7.99 -2.38
C PRO A 195 -0.43 6.48 -2.29
N LEU A 196 -0.18 5.97 -1.08
CA LEU A 196 0.02 4.55 -0.87
C LEU A 196 -1.32 3.82 -0.87
N PHE A 197 -1.47 2.84 -1.76
CA PHE A 197 -2.52 1.84 -1.70
C PHE A 197 -1.89 0.47 -1.91
N VAL A 198 -1.94 -0.41 -0.91
CA VAL A 198 -1.52 -1.81 -1.08
C VAL A 198 -2.66 -2.55 -1.77
N ALA A 199 -2.59 -2.63 -3.11
CA ALA A 199 -3.66 -3.17 -3.94
C ALA A 199 -3.79 -4.69 -3.80
N GLU A 200 -2.68 -5.38 -3.62
CA GLU A 200 -2.65 -6.78 -3.25
C GLU A 200 -1.64 -7.05 -2.14
N THR A 201 -1.96 -8.04 -1.31
CA THR A 201 -1.00 -8.67 -0.41
C THR A 201 -1.43 -10.10 -0.10
N GLY A 202 -0.49 -10.92 0.37
CA GLY A 202 -0.76 -12.32 0.69
C GLY A 202 -1.82 -12.50 1.79
N ASN A 203 -2.52 -13.62 1.76
CA ASN A 203 -3.58 -13.97 2.72
C ASN A 203 -3.13 -14.97 3.81
N ARG A 204 -1.82 -15.12 4.03
CA ARG A 204 -1.33 -15.86 5.20
C ARG A 204 -1.50 -15.03 6.48
N PRO A 205 -1.75 -15.64 7.65
CA PRO A 205 -1.97 -14.92 8.91
C PRO A 205 -0.90 -13.87 9.23
N GLU A 206 0.37 -14.10 8.88
CA GLU A 206 1.45 -13.14 9.14
C GLU A 206 1.30 -11.83 8.36
N TYR A 207 0.50 -11.76 7.30
CA TYR A 207 0.29 -10.51 6.56
C TYR A 207 -0.68 -9.55 7.27
N ALA A 208 -1.57 -10.05 8.12
CA ALA A 208 -2.64 -9.24 8.71
C ALA A 208 -2.12 -8.02 9.49
N ARG A 209 -0.94 -8.14 10.14
CA ARG A 209 -0.32 -7.05 10.89
C ARG A 209 0.07 -5.86 10.01
N TYR A 210 0.33 -6.09 8.72
CA TYR A 210 0.75 -5.02 7.81
C TYR A 210 -0.38 -4.07 7.39
N LEU A 211 -1.64 -4.38 7.70
CA LEU A 211 -2.73 -3.39 7.61
C LEU A 211 -2.36 -2.12 8.39
N TYR A 212 -1.84 -2.29 9.61
CA TYR A 212 -1.51 -1.19 10.52
C TYR A 212 -0.27 -0.44 10.06
N ALA A 213 0.75 -1.15 9.57
CA ALA A 213 1.92 -0.53 8.97
C ALA A 213 1.56 0.29 7.73
N ALA A 214 0.73 -0.25 6.82
CA ALA A 214 0.29 0.47 5.62
C ALA A 214 -0.52 1.73 5.97
N LEU A 215 -1.43 1.65 6.94
CA LEU A 215 -2.17 2.82 7.43
C LEU A 215 -1.25 3.84 8.11
N GLY A 216 -0.21 3.40 8.83
CA GLY A 216 0.82 4.27 9.42
C GLY A 216 1.71 4.98 8.40
N HIS A 217 1.69 4.58 7.13
CA HIS A 217 2.32 5.29 6.00
C HIS A 217 1.31 6.17 5.26
N ASP A 218 0.29 6.67 5.97
CA ASP A 218 -0.86 7.41 5.41
C ASP A 218 -1.55 6.68 4.24
N GLY A 219 -1.51 5.34 4.26
CA GLY A 219 -2.10 4.51 3.23
C GLY A 219 -3.61 4.70 3.13
N ILE A 220 -4.12 4.88 1.90
CA ILE A 220 -5.55 5.07 1.64
C ILE A 220 -6.32 3.75 1.61
N GLY A 221 -5.63 2.62 1.60
CA GLY A 221 -6.22 1.30 1.57
C GLY A 221 -5.19 0.18 1.65
N TRP A 222 -5.69 -1.02 1.94
CA TRP A 222 -4.91 -2.25 2.01
C TRP A 222 -5.85 -3.42 1.70
N SER A 223 -5.50 -4.23 0.70
CA SER A 223 -6.39 -5.24 0.13
C SER A 223 -5.70 -6.61 0.06
N THR A 224 -6.29 -7.59 0.74
CA THR A 224 -5.79 -8.97 0.77
C THR A 224 -6.28 -9.73 -0.45
N PHE A 225 -5.38 -10.42 -1.15
CA PHE A 225 -5.72 -11.22 -2.33
C PHE A 225 -6.35 -12.57 -1.96
N GLY A 226 -7.30 -13.05 -2.79
CA GLY A 226 -7.83 -14.41 -2.70
C GLY A 226 -8.73 -14.65 -1.48
N ILE A 227 -9.60 -13.69 -1.17
CA ILE A 227 -10.60 -13.80 -0.10
C ILE A 227 -11.93 -14.31 -0.68
N ASP A 228 -11.95 -15.60 -1.02
CA ASP A 228 -13.16 -16.31 -1.44
C ASP A 228 -13.07 -17.80 -1.10
N TYR A 229 -14.21 -18.49 -1.14
CA TYR A 229 -14.30 -19.94 -0.89
C TYR A 229 -14.48 -20.74 -2.19
N SER A 230 -13.87 -20.29 -3.29
CA SER A 230 -13.90 -21.00 -4.58
C SER A 230 -13.13 -22.32 -4.58
N GLY A 231 -12.26 -22.54 -3.58
CA GLY A 231 -11.35 -23.68 -3.49
C GLY A 231 -9.99 -23.44 -4.12
N TYR A 232 -9.73 -22.26 -4.69
CA TYR A 232 -8.40 -21.88 -5.16
C TYR A 232 -7.51 -21.40 -4.00
N SER A 233 -6.22 -21.72 -4.07
CA SER A 233 -5.17 -21.18 -3.22
C SER A 233 -3.98 -20.80 -4.10
N ASN A 234 -3.44 -19.60 -3.92
CA ASN A 234 -2.25 -19.11 -4.60
C ASN A 234 -0.94 -19.47 -3.85
N TRP A 235 -0.96 -20.46 -2.95
CA TRP A 235 0.26 -20.95 -2.31
C TRP A 235 1.33 -21.31 -3.36
N PRO A 236 2.61 -20.90 -3.21
CA PRO A 236 3.26 -20.42 -1.99
C PRO A 236 3.24 -18.90 -1.76
N LEU A 237 2.47 -18.11 -2.50
CA LEU A 237 2.35 -16.66 -2.24
C LEU A 237 1.47 -16.37 -1.02
N GLY A 238 0.31 -17.03 -0.97
CA GLY A 238 -0.64 -16.95 0.14
C GLY A 238 -0.69 -18.22 0.99
N ALA A 239 -1.83 -18.42 1.65
CA ALA A 239 -2.15 -19.53 2.54
C ALA A 239 -2.50 -20.79 1.76
N LYS A 240 -2.20 -21.96 2.34
CA LYS A 240 -2.52 -23.27 1.74
C LYS A 240 -4.02 -23.52 1.64
N ASN A 241 -4.78 -23.04 2.62
CA ASN A 241 -6.23 -23.13 2.68
C ASN A 241 -6.79 -21.73 2.91
N VAL A 242 -7.95 -21.45 2.33
CA VAL A 242 -8.70 -20.20 2.57
C VAL A 242 -9.96 -20.58 3.35
N ASP A 243 -9.90 -20.43 4.67
CA ASP A 243 -10.96 -20.78 5.61
C ASP A 243 -11.08 -19.75 6.73
N GLU A 244 -12.13 -19.82 7.54
CA GLU A 244 -12.36 -18.86 8.63
C GLU A 244 -11.17 -18.74 9.60
N PRO A 245 -10.52 -19.83 10.06
CA PRO A 245 -9.34 -19.71 10.93
C PRO A 245 -8.18 -18.95 10.28
N THR A 246 -7.88 -19.23 9.01
CA THR A 246 -6.81 -18.55 8.28
C THR A 246 -7.09 -17.05 8.12
N LEU A 247 -8.37 -16.69 7.93
CA LEU A 247 -8.79 -15.31 7.68
C LEU A 247 -9.13 -14.53 8.96
N ALA A 248 -9.23 -15.18 10.12
CA ALA A 248 -9.61 -14.54 11.38
C ALA A 248 -8.75 -13.31 11.76
N PRO A 249 -7.42 -13.30 11.58
CA PRO A 249 -6.61 -12.11 11.88
C PRO A 249 -6.95 -10.91 11.01
N PHE A 250 -7.27 -11.13 9.73
CA PHE A 250 -7.69 -10.07 8.80
C PHE A 250 -9.06 -9.51 9.20
N ALA A 251 -10.01 -10.39 9.54
CA ALA A 251 -11.33 -10.01 10.02
C ALA A 251 -11.24 -9.18 11.32
N LEU A 252 -10.35 -9.56 12.24
CA LEU A 252 -10.09 -8.80 13.47
C LEU A 252 -9.54 -7.41 13.15
N GLY A 253 -8.50 -7.31 12.32
CA GLY A 253 -7.92 -6.02 11.91
C GLY A 253 -8.94 -5.10 11.24
N PHE A 254 -9.72 -5.63 10.28
CA PHE A 254 -10.76 -4.85 9.59
C PHE A 254 -11.90 -4.43 10.51
N LYS A 255 -12.31 -5.28 11.45
CA LYS A 255 -13.34 -4.91 12.43
C LYS A 255 -12.83 -3.82 13.38
N SER A 256 -11.61 -3.94 13.87
CA SER A 256 -10.95 -2.97 14.75
C SER A 256 -10.79 -1.60 14.09
N VAL A 257 -10.19 -1.55 12.90
CA VAL A 257 -10.05 -0.29 12.14
C VAL A 257 -11.41 0.24 11.69
N GLY A 258 -12.35 -0.63 11.32
CA GLY A 258 -13.70 -0.29 10.88
C GLY A 258 -14.50 0.51 11.91
N MET A 259 -14.34 0.22 13.20
CA MET A 259 -15.00 0.95 14.29
C MET A 259 -14.53 2.41 14.41
N GLY A 260 -13.40 2.79 13.81
CA GLY A 260 -12.87 4.16 13.82
C GLY A 260 -12.52 4.71 12.43
N MET A 261 -12.93 4.03 11.35
CA MET A 261 -12.34 4.21 10.02
C MET A 261 -12.29 5.67 9.55
N ARG A 262 -13.38 6.43 9.72
CA ARG A 262 -13.43 7.84 9.29
C ARG A 262 -12.54 8.75 10.12
N ALA A 263 -12.38 8.47 11.41
CA ALA A 263 -11.47 9.21 12.28
C ALA A 263 -10.00 8.89 11.95
N PHE A 264 -9.67 7.62 11.72
CA PHE A 264 -8.34 7.22 11.27
C PHE A 264 -7.99 7.81 9.91
N ALA A 265 -8.89 7.74 8.93
CA ALA A 265 -8.68 8.34 7.61
C ALA A 265 -8.48 9.86 7.67
N LYS A 266 -9.21 10.55 8.56
CA LYS A 266 -9.00 11.98 8.79
C LYS A 266 -7.61 12.25 9.37
N ALA A 267 -7.18 11.50 10.38
CA ALA A 267 -5.86 11.65 10.98
C ALA A 267 -4.74 11.40 9.95
N ALA A 268 -4.88 10.38 9.10
CA ALA A 268 -3.93 10.11 8.01
C ALA A 268 -3.82 11.31 7.05
N SER A 269 -4.96 11.90 6.65
CA SER A 269 -4.95 13.09 5.77
C SER A 269 -4.29 14.33 6.38
N GLU A 270 -4.07 14.34 7.69
CA GLU A 270 -3.43 15.41 8.45
C GLU A 270 -2.01 15.06 8.92
N GLY A 271 -1.47 13.89 8.53
CA GLY A 271 -0.15 13.40 8.98
C GLY A 271 -0.10 13.09 10.47
N LYS A 272 -1.22 12.61 11.03
CA LYS A 272 -1.45 12.37 12.47
C LYS A 272 -1.84 10.93 12.79
N LEU A 273 -1.65 10.02 11.84
CA LEU A 273 -1.90 8.59 12.02
C LEU A 273 -0.57 7.86 12.14
N HIS A 274 -0.44 7.09 13.20
CA HIS A 274 0.76 6.32 13.52
C HIS A 274 0.38 4.85 13.57
N GLY A 275 1.13 3.99 12.88
CA GLY A 275 0.82 2.57 12.78
C GLY A 275 2.05 1.70 12.92
N THR A 276 1.89 0.54 13.54
CA THR A 276 2.98 -0.42 13.73
C THR A 276 2.57 -1.84 13.38
N ALA A 277 3.56 -2.62 12.96
CA ALA A 277 3.49 -4.07 12.88
C ALA A 277 4.66 -4.63 13.70
N GLU A 278 4.45 -5.76 14.36
CA GLU A 278 5.49 -6.44 15.10
C GLU A 278 6.61 -6.90 14.17
N GLU A 279 7.82 -6.46 14.48
CA GLU A 279 9.05 -6.87 13.81
C GLU A 279 9.65 -8.07 14.55
N PRO A 280 9.94 -9.19 13.85
CA PRO A 280 10.56 -10.35 14.47
C PRO A 280 11.88 -9.97 15.18
N GLY A 281 11.97 -10.26 16.48
CA GLY A 281 13.15 -9.94 17.29
C GLY A 281 13.26 -8.48 17.76
N GLN A 282 12.29 -7.62 17.43
CA GLN A 282 12.18 -6.24 17.93
C GLN A 282 10.85 -6.03 18.64
N PRO A 283 10.74 -6.51 19.90
CA PRO A 283 9.46 -6.57 20.61
C PRO A 283 9.06 -5.24 21.27
N LEU A 284 9.80 -4.16 21.00
CA LEU A 284 9.57 -2.81 21.50
C LEU A 284 9.77 -1.79 20.37
N GLN A 285 8.80 -0.90 20.18
CA GLN A 285 8.88 0.22 19.23
C GLN A 285 8.49 1.51 19.95
N GLU A 286 9.18 2.60 19.64
CA GLU A 286 8.92 3.93 20.19
C GLU A 286 8.35 4.84 19.10
N LEU A 287 7.21 5.47 19.37
CA LEU A 287 6.52 6.36 18.45
C LEU A 287 6.43 7.76 19.04
N PRO A 288 7.15 8.75 18.47
CA PRO A 288 6.83 10.15 18.70
C PRO A 288 5.46 10.45 18.10
N LEU A 289 4.49 10.86 18.93
CA LEU A 289 3.16 11.22 18.44
C LEU A 289 3.13 12.71 18.11
N ASN A 290 3.40 13.55 19.11
CA ASN A 290 3.52 15.00 18.93
C ASN A 290 4.51 15.61 19.92
N ALA A 291 4.54 16.95 19.98
CA ALA A 291 5.46 17.68 20.85
C ALA A 291 5.29 17.38 22.36
N ARG A 292 4.17 16.79 22.77
CA ARG A 292 3.83 16.51 24.16
C ARG A 292 3.93 15.03 24.51
N TRP A 293 3.58 14.14 23.58
CA TRP A 293 3.34 12.73 23.87
C TRP A 293 4.08 11.80 22.92
N SER A 294 4.52 10.69 23.47
CA SER A 294 5.08 9.53 22.75
C SER A 294 4.35 8.27 23.19
N ALA A 295 4.55 7.18 22.45
CA ALA A 295 4.05 5.86 22.80
C ALA A 295 5.15 4.81 22.74
N THR A 296 5.25 3.99 23.80
CA THR A 296 5.96 2.71 23.76
C THR A 296 4.98 1.62 23.34
N ILE A 297 5.30 0.92 22.27
CA ILE A 297 4.57 -0.25 21.77
C ILE A 297 5.35 -1.49 22.15
N SER A 298 4.74 -2.41 22.89
CA SER A 298 5.40 -3.63 23.36
C SER A 298 4.58 -4.87 23.03
N TYR A 299 5.28 -5.94 22.64
CA TYR A 299 4.68 -7.19 22.17
C TYR A 299 5.03 -8.37 23.10
N GLY A 300 4.09 -9.31 23.25
CA GLY A 300 4.30 -10.54 24.02
C GLY A 300 4.31 -10.41 25.55
N VAL A 301 3.80 -9.31 26.11
CA VAL A 301 3.73 -9.10 27.57
C VAL A 301 2.38 -9.51 28.16
N PRO A 302 2.31 -9.99 29.41
CA PRO A 302 1.03 -10.22 30.09
C PRO A 302 0.27 -8.91 30.30
N GLN A 303 -1.07 -8.94 30.36
CA GLN A 303 -1.90 -7.73 30.47
C GLN A 303 -1.68 -6.94 31.76
N PHE A 304 -1.34 -7.62 32.86
CA PHE A 304 -1.02 -7.02 34.15
C PHE A 304 0.49 -7.09 34.39
N TRP A 305 1.07 -6.06 35.03
CA TRP A 305 2.46 -5.94 35.50
C TRP A 305 3.51 -6.83 34.81
N PHE A 306 4.45 -6.21 34.10
CA PHE A 306 5.58 -6.91 33.51
C PHE A 306 6.90 -6.24 33.88
N LYS A 307 7.93 -7.05 34.14
CA LYS A 307 9.29 -6.60 34.39
C LYS A 307 10.27 -7.40 33.54
N GLY A 308 11.15 -6.70 32.83
CA GLY A 308 12.16 -7.29 31.97
C GLY A 308 12.02 -6.81 30.53
N THR A 309 12.68 -7.51 29.62
CA THR A 309 12.59 -7.25 28.18
C THR A 309 11.34 -7.95 27.63
N PRO A 310 10.43 -7.24 26.92
CA PRO A 310 9.32 -7.88 26.22
C PRO A 310 9.82 -9.04 25.35
N PRO A 311 9.19 -10.23 25.38
CA PRO A 311 9.69 -11.37 24.63
C PRO A 311 9.27 -11.36 23.15
N GLY A 312 8.28 -10.53 22.77
CA GLY A 312 7.58 -10.65 21.49
C GLY A 312 6.49 -11.72 21.57
N ASN A 313 5.53 -11.65 20.66
CA ASN A 313 4.53 -12.71 20.51
C ASN A 313 5.21 -13.98 19.96
N PRO A 314 4.70 -15.19 20.29
CA PRO A 314 5.28 -16.44 19.80
C PRO A 314 5.42 -16.47 18.28
N GLU A 315 4.40 -15.97 17.58
CA GLU A 315 4.45 -15.64 16.16
C GLU A 315 4.22 -14.14 16.02
N PRO A 316 5.10 -13.40 15.29
CA PRO A 316 4.97 -11.97 15.10
C PRO A 316 3.62 -11.62 14.47
N SER A 317 2.71 -11.10 15.28
CA SER A 317 1.33 -10.83 14.88
C SER A 317 0.83 -9.51 15.42
N GLY A 318 1.49 -8.94 16.43
CA GLY A 318 1.04 -7.71 17.06
C GLY A 318 1.06 -6.51 16.13
N ALA A 319 0.13 -5.59 16.35
CA ALA A 319 0.03 -4.34 15.60
C ALA A 319 -0.77 -3.30 16.39
N ALA A 320 -0.42 -2.02 16.23
CA ALA A 320 -1.13 -0.90 16.86
C ALA A 320 -1.38 0.23 15.85
N LEU A 321 -2.47 0.97 16.06
CA LEU A 321 -2.83 2.16 15.30
C LEU A 321 -3.23 3.26 16.29
N ILE A 322 -2.63 4.43 16.16
CA ILE A 322 -2.83 5.59 17.03
C ILE A 322 -3.10 6.81 16.14
N ALA A 323 -4.29 7.39 16.25
CA ALA A 323 -4.63 8.67 15.63
C ALA A 323 -4.65 9.78 16.67
N GLU A 324 -4.07 10.93 16.34
CA GLU A 324 -4.22 12.14 17.15
C GLU A 324 -5.53 12.85 16.80
N LEU A 325 -6.45 12.91 17.75
CA LEU A 325 -7.72 13.64 17.63
C LEU A 325 -7.57 15.11 18.07
N GLY A 326 -6.60 15.36 18.95
CA GLY A 326 -6.23 16.67 19.45
C GLY A 326 -4.88 16.62 20.19
N PRO A 327 -4.43 17.74 20.80
CA PRO A 327 -3.11 17.78 21.45
C PRO A 327 -2.90 16.75 22.56
N ASP A 328 -3.96 16.40 23.27
CA ASP A 328 -3.95 15.47 24.41
C ASP A 328 -5.02 14.35 24.25
N GLU A 329 -5.55 14.15 23.04
CA GLU A 329 -6.64 13.20 22.76
C GLU A 329 -6.31 12.29 21.58
N PHE A 330 -6.45 10.98 21.78
CA PHE A 330 -6.00 9.94 20.85
C PHE A 330 -7.10 8.90 20.62
N LEU A 331 -7.11 8.30 19.43
CA LEU A 331 -7.87 7.09 19.13
C LEU A 331 -6.87 5.94 18.94
N VAL A 332 -7.02 4.87 19.72
CA VAL A 332 -6.05 3.77 19.76
C VAL A 332 -6.76 2.45 19.53
N THR A 333 -6.20 1.60 18.66
CA THR A 333 -6.62 0.20 18.49
C THR A 333 -5.41 -0.66 18.17
N GLY A 334 -5.55 -1.97 18.32
CA GLY A 334 -4.51 -2.94 18.04
C GLY A 334 -4.96 -4.35 18.36
N TYR A 335 -4.04 -5.30 18.20
CA TYR A 335 -4.19 -6.66 18.70
C TYR A 335 -2.82 -7.25 19.02
N HIS A 336 -2.78 -8.16 19.99
CA HIS A 336 -1.54 -8.76 20.53
C HIS A 336 -0.46 -7.74 20.92
N VAL A 337 -0.87 -6.62 21.52
CA VAL A 337 0.01 -5.48 21.77
C VAL A 337 -0.37 -4.75 23.05
N ARG A 338 0.63 -4.20 23.72
CA ARG A 338 0.45 -3.16 24.74
C ARG A 338 0.90 -1.82 24.18
N VAL A 339 0.03 -0.81 24.32
CA VAL A 339 0.33 0.59 24.00
C VAL A 339 0.44 1.37 25.31
N THR A 340 1.58 2.02 25.53
CA THR A 340 1.79 2.88 26.69
C THR A 340 2.06 4.29 26.18
N LEU A 341 1.09 5.19 26.34
CA LEU A 341 1.30 6.62 26.13
C LEU A 341 2.10 7.19 27.31
N HIS A 342 3.04 8.09 27.01
CA HIS A 342 3.88 8.73 28.01
C HIS A 342 4.36 10.12 27.55
N PRO A 343 4.86 10.95 28.48
CA PRO A 343 5.47 12.24 28.17
C PRO A 343 6.59 12.13 27.13
N ALA A 344 6.61 13.04 26.16
CA ALA A 344 7.74 13.22 25.22
C ALA A 344 8.79 14.20 25.76
N SER A 345 8.49 14.93 26.83
CA SER A 345 9.33 15.99 27.39
C SER A 345 9.22 16.10 28.90
N ALA A 346 10.21 16.74 29.53
CA ALA A 346 10.16 17.04 30.96
C ALA A 346 9.01 17.99 31.34
N THR A 347 8.49 18.79 30.40
CA THR A 347 7.36 19.72 30.64
C THR A 347 6.01 19.01 30.78
N THR A 348 5.94 17.73 30.36
CA THR A 348 4.75 16.89 30.48
C THR A 348 4.97 15.74 31.47
N ALA A 349 6.06 15.75 32.24
CA ALA A 349 6.53 14.63 33.04
C ALA A 349 5.49 14.06 34.03
N ASN A 350 4.67 14.93 34.63
CA ASN A 350 3.53 14.51 35.43
C ASN A 350 2.33 14.31 34.52
N MET A 351 2.06 13.07 34.13
CA MET A 351 0.95 12.70 33.26
C MET A 351 -0.03 11.78 33.99
N VAL A 352 -1.31 11.92 33.67
CA VAL A 352 -2.34 10.93 33.98
C VAL A 352 -3.14 10.58 32.73
N TYR A 353 -3.64 9.34 32.66
CA TYR A 353 -4.76 9.01 31.79
C TYR A 353 -6.03 9.63 32.40
N ASP A 354 -6.39 10.84 31.97
CA ASP A 354 -7.60 11.55 32.43
C ASP A 354 -8.85 10.71 32.16
N ARG A 355 -8.91 10.10 30.97
CA ARG A 355 -10.04 9.25 30.58
C ARG A 355 -9.65 8.27 29.48
N VAL A 356 -10.13 7.02 29.60
CA VAL A 356 -9.96 5.97 28.57
C VAL A 356 -11.33 5.35 28.30
N GLU A 357 -11.94 5.72 27.18
CA GLU A 357 -13.24 5.20 26.77
C GLU A 357 -13.08 4.10 25.72
N GLU A 358 -13.68 2.94 25.95
CA GLU A 358 -13.93 1.97 24.88
C GLU A 358 -15.24 2.30 24.18
N GLY A 359 -15.24 2.19 22.85
CA GLY A 359 -16.40 2.51 22.03
C GLY A 359 -16.12 2.35 20.54
N PHE A 360 -16.97 2.96 19.73
CA PHE A 360 -16.83 2.99 18.28
C PHE A 360 -17.46 4.26 17.71
N TYR A 361 -17.14 4.61 16.47
CA TYR A 361 -17.82 5.65 15.73
C TYR A 361 -19.01 5.08 14.96
N ASP A 362 -20.18 5.68 15.15
CA ASP A 362 -21.33 5.55 14.24
C ASP A 362 -21.45 6.84 13.42
N GLY A 363 -21.13 6.74 12.13
CA GLY A 363 -20.89 7.91 11.29
C GLY A 363 -19.76 8.78 11.87
N GLY A 364 -20.09 10.02 12.24
CA GLY A 364 -19.15 10.97 12.85
C GLY A 364 -19.23 11.05 14.38
N GLN A 365 -20.07 10.24 15.03
CA GLN A 365 -20.34 10.35 16.46
C GLN A 365 -19.74 9.18 17.24
N TRP A 366 -19.03 9.51 18.31
CA TRP A 366 -18.48 8.53 19.24
C TRP A 366 -19.57 7.91 20.11
N GLN A 367 -19.64 6.59 20.10
CA GLN A 367 -20.56 5.77 20.90
C GLN A 367 -19.77 5.13 22.05
N PHE A 368 -19.90 5.73 23.23
CA PHE A 368 -19.30 5.22 24.47
C PHE A 368 -19.91 3.87 24.86
N GLN A 369 -19.06 2.93 25.28
CA GLN A 369 -19.51 1.64 25.83
C GLN A 369 -19.11 1.49 27.30
N ARG A 370 -17.83 1.69 27.63
CA ARG A 370 -17.33 1.60 29.00
C ARG A 370 -16.05 2.42 29.16
N ASN A 371 -15.71 2.70 30.41
CA ASN A 371 -14.44 3.34 30.76
C ASN A 371 -13.45 2.29 31.25
N TRP A 372 -12.22 2.31 30.73
CA TRP A 372 -11.11 1.56 31.30
C TRP A 372 -10.44 2.38 32.41
N ASN A 373 -10.10 1.73 33.51
CA ASN A 373 -9.41 2.32 34.66
C ASN A 373 -8.73 1.21 35.49
N GLY A 374 -7.95 1.58 36.51
CA GLY A 374 -7.23 0.64 37.38
C GLY A 374 -6.37 -0.32 36.55
N ASP A 375 -6.48 -1.62 36.81
CA ASP A 375 -5.72 -2.68 36.13
C ASP A 375 -5.68 -2.56 34.59
N GLN A 376 -6.75 -2.06 33.96
CA GLN A 376 -6.83 -1.92 32.50
C GLN A 376 -5.95 -0.77 31.94
N THR A 377 -5.48 0.14 32.78
CA THR A 377 -4.68 1.32 32.41
C THR A 377 -3.37 1.45 33.20
N ASP A 378 -3.25 0.80 34.36
CA ASP A 378 -2.08 0.88 35.27
C ASP A 378 -0.78 0.41 34.60
N TYR A 379 -0.88 -0.45 33.59
CA TYR A 379 0.25 -1.02 32.86
C TYR A 379 0.16 -0.78 31.35
N GLY A 380 -0.35 0.39 30.96
CA GLY A 380 -0.70 0.70 29.57
C GLY A 380 -2.02 0.06 29.15
N VAL A 381 -2.46 0.32 27.92
CA VAL A 381 -3.67 -0.31 27.35
C VAL A 381 -3.29 -1.55 26.56
N ASN A 382 -3.90 -2.69 26.90
CA ASN A 382 -3.50 -4.01 26.43
C ASN A 382 -4.58 -4.59 25.51
N PHE A 383 -4.21 -4.92 24.26
CA PHE A 383 -5.10 -5.49 23.25
C PHE A 383 -4.79 -6.97 23.01
N SER A 384 -5.84 -7.77 22.89
CA SER A 384 -5.79 -9.22 22.66
C SER A 384 -6.47 -9.56 21.32
N ASP A 385 -7.18 -10.68 21.23
CA ASP A 385 -7.97 -11.11 20.06
C ASP A 385 -9.35 -10.44 19.94
N LEU A 386 -9.61 -9.38 20.73
CA LEU A 386 -10.89 -8.69 20.75
C LEU A 386 -10.85 -7.41 19.90
N PRO A 387 -11.89 -7.15 19.10
CA PRO A 387 -11.99 -5.91 18.33
C PRO A 387 -12.34 -4.76 19.26
N GLN A 388 -11.38 -3.89 19.57
CA GLN A 388 -11.54 -2.79 20.54
C GLN A 388 -10.91 -1.50 20.02
N VAL A 389 -11.60 -0.38 20.24
CA VAL A 389 -11.09 0.97 19.97
C VAL A 389 -11.23 1.79 21.25
N LEU A 390 -10.14 2.46 21.63
CA LEU A 390 -10.06 3.30 22.81
C LEU A 390 -9.91 4.77 22.41
N LYS A 391 -10.78 5.63 22.92
CA LYS A 391 -10.62 7.07 22.89
C LYS A 391 -9.96 7.52 24.20
N ILE A 392 -8.72 7.97 24.11
CA ILE A 392 -7.86 8.26 25.27
C ILE A 392 -7.61 9.76 25.37
N LYS A 393 -7.86 10.32 26.55
CA LYS A 393 -7.51 11.70 26.91
C LYS A 393 -6.44 11.68 27.99
N LEU A 394 -5.36 12.41 27.74
CA LEU A 394 -4.26 12.62 28.69
C LEU A 394 -4.39 13.99 29.35
N ALA A 395 -3.77 14.14 30.53
CA ALA A 395 -3.65 15.42 31.20
C ALA A 395 -2.31 15.52 31.95
N THR A 396 -1.83 16.75 32.12
CA THR A 396 -0.71 17.08 33.00
C THR A 396 -1.22 17.71 34.29
N TYR A 397 -0.55 17.49 35.42
CA TYR A 397 -0.94 18.04 36.72
C TYR A 397 0.21 18.49 37.61
#